data_AF-A0A2D5MV25-F1
#
_entry.id   AF-A0A2D5MV25-F1
#
_cell.length_a   1.000
_cell.length_b   1.000
_cell.length_c   1.000
_cell.angle_alpha   90.00
_cell.angle_beta   90.00
_cell.angle_gamma   90.00
#
_symmetry.space_group_name_H-M   'P 1'
#
loop_
_entity.id
_entity.type
_entity.pdbx_description
1 polymer ?
#
loop_
_entity_poly.entity_id
_entity_poly.type
_entity_poly.pdbx_seq_one_letter_code
_entity_poly.pdbx_strand_id
1 'polypeptide(L)'
;MIKPNKISLDVFALVFALLFDCSSGIGQSPVNQWVFAPDHIDITTVKDLVGNENGLIRGRKMTVQNPSALYFDGADTYVELAAKDEVKVLPTTKITAEAWVAVNSPDEWGGIIGCLQDNGDFEKGWVLGYNNDKFNFVLSTGGDLTYLNASIPYEIGKWNHVVGTYDGSRMRIYINGTERGNSTSRRGAIDYSPAAFVIGTYLDDNESYPLEGFISEVRLYDRALSGQEIRNRYNRTRGDYNTLPKPPDLITNQELKAGPYLEFTSLDKAVVRWETVRPMPTLLAYGTNPTLKNRITLQNRTRQHEAIISNVLPGETYHYSVGVEQDGQTQWLAPASGESDFNYSRPDISDVQSPYAEDDLMRKSRAAAEAIL
;
A
#
# COMPACT_ATOMS: atom_id res chain seq x y z
N MET A 1 30.42 -2.07 -66.19
CA MET A 1 30.26 -1.39 -64.89
C MET A 1 28.88 -0.74 -64.87
N ILE A 2 27.96 -1.33 -64.10
CA ILE A 2 26.75 -0.79 -63.45
C ILE A 2 25.90 -2.03 -63.07
N LYS A 3 25.59 -2.13 -61.77
CA LYS A 3 25.06 -3.29 -61.06
C LYS A 3 23.52 -3.40 -61.21
N PRO A 4 22.93 -4.58 -60.88
CA PRO A 4 21.53 -4.90 -61.10
C PRO A 4 20.62 -4.45 -59.96
N ASN A 5 19.41 -3.99 -60.28
CA ASN A 5 18.33 -3.84 -59.30
C ASN A 5 17.49 -5.11 -59.23
N LYS A 6 17.61 -5.84 -58.13
CA LYS A 6 16.60 -6.80 -57.66
C LYS A 6 15.56 -6.01 -56.86
N ILE A 7 14.30 -6.10 -57.29
CA ILE A 7 13.14 -5.65 -56.52
C ILE A 7 12.70 -6.83 -55.66
N SER A 8 12.85 -6.71 -54.35
CA SER A 8 11.98 -7.38 -53.38
C SER A 8 11.90 -6.48 -52.14
N LEU A 9 10.70 -6.11 -51.71
CA LEU A 9 10.32 -6.32 -50.33
C LEU A 9 8.81 -6.19 -50.18
N ASP A 10 8.24 -7.24 -49.62
CA ASP A 10 6.85 -7.39 -49.27
C ASP A 10 6.41 -6.39 -48.20
N VAL A 11 5.13 -6.06 -48.35
CA VAL A 11 4.26 -5.25 -47.51
C VAL A 11 4.09 -5.94 -46.14
N PHE A 12 4.34 -5.24 -45.03
CA PHE A 12 3.61 -5.52 -43.78
C PHE A 12 3.40 -4.25 -42.94
N ALA A 13 2.12 -4.05 -42.63
CA ALA A 13 1.42 -3.01 -41.89
C ALA A 13 2.21 -2.22 -40.83
N LEU A 14 2.29 -0.90 -41.05
CA LEU A 14 2.51 0.11 -40.01
C LEU A 14 1.14 0.39 -39.36
N VAL A 15 0.91 -0.09 -38.13
CA VAL A 15 -0.28 0.27 -37.36
C VAL A 15 -0.17 1.74 -36.96
N PHE A 16 -1.07 2.55 -37.49
CA PHE A 16 -1.26 3.96 -37.16
C PHE A 16 -1.62 4.10 -35.67
N ALA A 17 -0.70 4.60 -34.85
CA ALA A 17 -1.06 5.22 -33.57
C ALA A 17 -1.63 6.61 -33.88
N LEU A 18 -2.95 6.71 -33.95
CA LEU A 18 -3.67 7.99 -33.94
C LEU A 18 -3.51 8.60 -32.54
N LEU A 19 -2.47 9.41 -32.37
CA LEU A 19 -2.39 10.38 -31.28
C LEU A 19 -3.51 11.40 -31.50
N PHE A 20 -4.61 11.25 -30.77
CA PHE A 20 -5.56 12.34 -30.58
C PHE A 20 -4.89 13.39 -29.69
N ASP A 21 -4.24 14.36 -30.33
CA ASP A 21 -3.96 15.66 -29.73
C ASP A 21 -5.29 16.38 -29.52
N CYS A 22 -5.90 16.15 -28.35
CA CYS A 22 -6.96 16.99 -27.83
C CYS A 22 -6.34 17.91 -26.77
N SER A 23 -5.89 19.07 -27.22
CA SER A 23 -5.48 20.18 -26.35
C SER A 23 -6.72 20.77 -25.65
N SER A 24 -7.15 20.13 -24.58
CA SER A 24 -8.16 20.67 -23.66
C SER A 24 -7.54 20.92 -22.28
N GLY A 25 -7.00 22.14 -22.11
CA GLY A 25 -6.58 22.71 -20.82
C GLY A 25 -5.37 22.04 -20.19
N ILE A 26 -4.24 22.75 -20.13
CA ILE A 26 -3.09 22.36 -19.28
C ILE A 26 -3.53 22.55 -17.81
N GLY A 27 -4.34 21.63 -17.31
CA GLY A 27 -4.44 21.41 -15.88
C GLY A 27 -3.15 20.72 -15.47
N GLN A 28 -2.32 21.36 -14.66
CA GLN A 28 -1.11 20.74 -14.12
C GLN A 28 -1.48 19.40 -13.47
N SER A 29 -0.64 18.39 -13.74
CA SER A 29 -0.71 17.04 -13.19
C SER A 29 -0.71 17.04 -11.66
N PRO A 30 -1.28 16.02 -11.00
CA PRO A 30 -1.11 15.85 -9.56
C PRO A 30 0.37 15.73 -9.19
N VAL A 31 0.70 15.97 -7.93
CA VAL A 31 2.04 15.68 -7.38
C VAL A 31 2.18 14.21 -6.99
N ASN A 32 1.07 13.54 -6.63
CA ASN A 32 1.02 12.11 -6.35
C ASN A 32 -0.29 11.51 -6.88
N GLN A 33 -0.23 10.26 -7.33
CA GLN A 33 -1.40 9.51 -7.79
C GLN A 33 -1.27 8.03 -7.45
N TRP A 34 -2.20 7.52 -6.65
CA TRP A 34 -2.31 6.11 -6.31
C TRP A 34 -3.58 5.54 -6.93
N VAL A 35 -3.42 4.51 -7.75
CA VAL A 35 -4.51 3.79 -8.39
C VAL A 35 -4.52 2.36 -7.86
N PHE A 36 -5.64 1.94 -7.27
CA PHE A 36 -5.78 0.63 -6.66
C PHE A 36 -6.22 -0.43 -7.67
N ALA A 37 -5.43 -0.55 -8.74
CA ALA A 37 -5.57 -1.57 -9.76
C ALA A 37 -4.48 -2.65 -9.64
N PRO A 38 -4.76 -3.91 -10.03
CA PRO A 38 -3.81 -5.02 -9.86
C PRO A 38 -2.42 -4.78 -10.48
N ASP A 39 -2.33 -4.04 -11.58
CA ASP A 39 -1.09 -3.70 -12.28
C ASP A 39 -0.26 -2.61 -11.57
N HIS A 40 -0.85 -1.94 -10.59
CA HIS A 40 -0.22 -0.88 -9.80
C HIS A 40 0.09 -1.32 -8.36
N ILE A 41 -0.26 -2.55 -7.99
CA ILE A 41 -0.03 -3.12 -6.66
C ILE A 41 0.90 -4.35 -6.77
N ASP A 42 2.07 -4.30 -6.12
CA ASP A 42 2.99 -5.43 -5.99
C ASP A 42 2.99 -5.95 -4.55
N ILE A 43 2.52 -7.19 -4.32
CA ILE A 43 2.36 -7.85 -3.02
C ILE A 43 1.67 -6.97 -1.95
N THR A 44 2.41 -6.05 -1.31
CA THR A 44 2.00 -5.09 -0.27
C THR A 44 2.23 -3.64 -0.66
N THR A 45 2.73 -3.33 -1.85
CA THR A 45 3.11 -1.97 -2.26
C THR A 45 2.19 -1.47 -3.35
N VAL A 46 1.51 -0.35 -3.13
CA VAL A 46 0.84 0.42 -4.19
C VAL A 46 1.80 1.48 -4.73
N LYS A 47 1.95 1.56 -6.04
CA LYS A 47 2.83 2.54 -6.68
C LYS A 47 2.20 3.93 -6.69
N ASP A 48 3.02 4.94 -6.41
CA ASP A 48 2.73 6.30 -6.81
C ASP A 48 3.12 6.46 -8.29
N LEU A 49 2.12 6.72 -9.14
CA LEU A 49 2.30 6.76 -10.60
C LEU A 49 2.88 8.08 -11.10
N VAL A 50 2.96 9.10 -10.25
CA VAL A 50 3.40 10.45 -10.64
C VAL A 50 4.54 10.94 -9.77
N GLY A 51 4.43 10.78 -8.45
CA GLY A 51 5.46 11.18 -7.50
C GLY A 51 6.46 10.05 -7.23
N ASN A 52 6.92 9.98 -5.98
CA ASN A 52 7.88 8.97 -5.52
C ASN A 52 7.52 8.45 -4.12
N GLU A 53 6.24 8.49 -3.76
CA GLU A 53 5.74 8.12 -2.44
C GLU A 53 4.87 6.86 -2.53
N ASN A 54 5.51 5.71 -2.80
CA ASN A 54 4.80 4.44 -2.87
C ASN A 54 4.19 4.10 -1.50
N GLY A 55 2.97 3.55 -1.50
CA GLY A 55 2.27 3.18 -0.29
C GLY A 55 2.50 1.72 0.09
N LEU A 56 2.74 1.46 1.38
CA LEU A 56 2.74 0.14 1.98
C LEU A 56 1.33 -0.19 2.51
N ILE A 57 0.69 -1.19 1.92
CA ILE A 57 -0.58 -1.75 2.36
C ILE A 57 -0.34 -2.52 3.67
N ARG A 58 -0.96 -2.03 4.73
CA ARG A 58 -1.07 -2.65 6.05
C ARG A 58 -2.39 -3.43 6.14
N GLY A 59 -2.46 -4.37 7.08
CA GLY A 59 -3.61 -5.27 7.20
C GLY A 59 -3.75 -6.23 6.01
N ARG A 60 -4.95 -6.76 5.81
CA ARG A 60 -5.21 -7.77 4.78
C ARG A 60 -5.53 -7.12 3.43
N LYS A 61 -4.60 -7.22 2.48
CA LYS A 61 -4.86 -6.81 1.08
C LYS A 61 -5.99 -7.63 0.46
N MET A 62 -7.09 -6.96 0.10
CA MET A 62 -8.17 -7.50 -0.72
C MET A 62 -8.56 -6.51 -1.81
N THR A 63 -8.60 -6.94 -3.06
CA THR A 63 -8.95 -6.08 -4.20
C THR A 63 -10.24 -6.53 -4.86
N VAL A 64 -10.95 -5.58 -5.46
CA VAL A 64 -12.14 -5.82 -6.28
C VAL A 64 -11.90 -5.36 -7.71
N GLN A 65 -12.78 -5.74 -8.63
CA GLN A 65 -12.77 -5.36 -10.04
C GLN A 65 -14.11 -4.74 -10.42
N ASN A 66 -14.13 -3.90 -11.46
CA ASN A 66 -15.30 -3.19 -11.97
C ASN A 66 -16.01 -2.26 -10.95
N PRO A 67 -15.36 -1.15 -10.54
CA PRO A 67 -14.01 -0.71 -10.89
C PRO A 67 -12.95 -1.40 -10.02
N SER A 68 -11.68 -1.34 -10.45
CA SER A 68 -10.57 -1.80 -9.63
C SER A 68 -10.45 -0.95 -8.37
N ALA A 69 -10.39 -1.59 -7.20
CA ALA A 69 -10.23 -0.90 -5.92
C ALA A 69 -9.59 -1.79 -4.85
N LEU A 70 -9.04 -1.15 -3.83
CA LEU A 70 -8.66 -1.79 -2.57
C LEU A 70 -9.86 -1.75 -1.61
N TYR A 71 -10.16 -2.88 -0.99
CA TYR A 71 -11.14 -2.99 0.08
C TYR A 71 -10.45 -2.76 1.42
N PHE A 72 -11.04 -1.89 2.23
CA PHE A 72 -10.63 -1.55 3.59
C PHE A 72 -11.69 -2.15 4.52
N ASP A 73 -11.25 -2.90 5.53
CA ASP A 73 -12.11 -3.76 6.34
C ASP A 73 -12.64 -3.13 7.62
N GLY A 74 -12.34 -1.85 7.86
CA GLY A 74 -12.72 -1.15 9.09
C GLY A 74 -11.99 -1.61 10.34
N ALA A 75 -10.89 -2.37 10.20
CA ALA A 75 -10.13 -2.90 11.33
C ALA A 75 -8.65 -2.50 11.29
N ASP A 76 -7.89 -3.04 10.34
CA ASP A 76 -6.44 -2.84 10.28
C ASP A 76 -5.91 -2.59 8.86
N THR A 77 -6.80 -2.61 7.86
CA THR A 77 -6.41 -2.37 6.48
C THR A 77 -6.33 -0.88 6.20
N TYR A 78 -5.13 -0.40 5.90
CA TYR A 78 -4.87 0.96 5.43
C TYR A 78 -3.60 0.98 4.57
N VAL A 79 -3.29 2.12 3.95
CA VAL A 79 -2.04 2.28 3.20
C VAL A 79 -1.19 3.35 3.87
N GLU A 80 0.00 2.97 4.28
CA GLU A 80 1.02 3.85 4.84
C GLU A 80 1.87 4.40 3.71
N LEU A 81 1.74 5.69 3.42
CA LEU A 81 2.54 6.38 2.41
C LEU A 81 3.91 6.78 2.97
N ALA A 82 3.91 7.25 4.22
CA ALA A 82 5.12 7.49 4.99
C ALA A 82 4.83 7.35 6.49
N ALA A 83 5.78 6.78 7.24
CA ALA A 83 5.69 6.73 8.69
C ALA A 83 5.86 8.13 9.29
N LYS A 84 5.55 8.23 10.59
CA LYS A 84 5.84 9.43 11.38
C LYS A 84 7.33 9.78 11.25
N ASP A 85 7.63 11.07 11.04
CA ASP A 85 8.96 11.61 10.78
C ASP A 85 9.60 11.28 9.41
N GLU A 86 8.96 10.45 8.58
CA GLU A 86 9.49 10.06 7.25
C GLU A 86 8.88 10.85 6.08
N VAL A 87 7.84 11.65 6.34
CA VAL A 87 7.15 12.44 5.31
C VAL A 87 8.11 13.47 4.70
N LYS A 88 8.34 13.37 3.38
CA LYS A 88 9.35 14.19 2.69
C LYS A 88 8.83 15.54 2.23
N VAL A 89 7.72 15.55 1.49
CA VAL A 89 7.19 16.75 0.85
C VAL A 89 5.67 16.71 0.87
N LEU A 90 5.06 17.73 1.47
CA LEU A 90 3.61 17.95 1.45
C LEU A 90 3.29 19.36 0.91
N PRO A 91 2.10 19.55 0.32
CA PRO A 91 1.63 20.88 -0.07
C PRO A 91 1.56 21.84 1.12
N THR A 92 2.15 23.03 1.03
CA THR A 92 2.30 23.94 2.19
C THR A 92 1.32 25.12 2.22
N THR A 93 0.84 25.59 1.07
CA THR A 93 -0.01 26.80 0.99
C THR A 93 -1.31 26.59 0.25
N LYS A 94 -1.35 25.60 -0.65
CA LYS A 94 -2.52 25.23 -1.43
C LYS A 94 -2.53 23.72 -1.58
N ILE A 95 -3.71 23.13 -1.64
CA ILE A 95 -3.86 21.68 -1.73
C ILE A 95 -5.16 21.33 -2.45
N THR A 96 -5.13 20.23 -3.20
CA THR A 96 -6.33 19.47 -3.53
C THR A 96 -6.10 18.01 -3.22
N ALA A 97 -6.97 17.42 -2.40
CA ALA A 97 -7.06 15.98 -2.21
C ALA A 97 -8.32 15.48 -2.94
N GLU A 98 -8.16 14.49 -3.81
CA GLU A 98 -9.22 13.94 -4.67
C GLU A 98 -9.25 12.42 -4.52
N ALA A 99 -10.43 11.83 -4.33
CA ALA A 99 -10.60 10.39 -4.26
C ALA A 99 -11.90 9.91 -4.91
N TRP A 100 -11.87 8.68 -5.45
CA TRP A 100 -13.06 7.87 -5.68
C TRP A 100 -13.19 6.84 -4.55
N VAL A 101 -14.26 6.98 -3.76
CA VAL A 101 -14.48 6.22 -2.52
C VAL A 101 -15.91 5.72 -2.41
N ALA A 102 -16.11 4.54 -1.84
CA ALA A 102 -17.42 4.04 -1.39
C ALA A 102 -17.30 3.63 0.08
N VAL A 103 -18.09 4.26 0.96
CA VAL A 103 -18.06 4.01 2.40
C VAL A 103 -19.19 3.05 2.77
N ASN A 104 -18.88 1.92 3.40
CA ASN A 104 -19.85 0.88 3.78
C ASN A 104 -20.36 1.05 5.21
N SER A 105 -19.54 1.61 6.11
CA SER A 105 -19.91 1.83 7.49
C SER A 105 -19.66 3.30 7.87
N PRO A 106 -20.72 4.09 8.08
CA PRO A 106 -20.59 5.42 8.66
C PRO A 106 -19.97 5.34 10.05
N ASP A 107 -19.00 6.20 10.31
CA ASP A 107 -18.32 6.28 11.60
C ASP A 107 -17.93 7.73 11.88
N GLU A 108 -17.68 8.04 13.14
CA GLU A 108 -17.07 9.31 13.51
C GLU A 108 -15.60 9.31 13.07
N TRP A 109 -15.16 10.43 12.49
CA TRP A 109 -13.75 10.65 12.09
C TRP A 109 -13.13 9.67 11.07
N GLY A 110 -13.91 9.05 10.17
CA GLY A 110 -13.32 8.18 9.14
C GLY A 110 -12.41 8.90 8.13
N GLY A 111 -11.22 8.36 7.88
CA GLY A 111 -10.23 8.94 6.97
C GLY A 111 -10.15 8.29 5.58
N ILE A 112 -10.01 9.10 4.53
CA ILE A 112 -9.80 8.64 3.14
C ILE A 112 -8.34 8.82 2.75
N ILE A 113 -7.79 10.03 2.96
CA ILE A 113 -6.36 10.33 2.83
C ILE A 113 -6.03 11.50 3.74
N GLY A 114 -4.94 11.42 4.48
CA GLY A 114 -4.55 12.50 5.39
C GLY A 114 -3.17 12.34 5.98
N CYS A 115 -2.66 13.44 6.51
CA CYS A 115 -1.46 13.54 7.32
C CYS A 115 -1.77 14.55 8.42
N LEU A 116 -2.11 14.08 9.62
CA LEU A 116 -2.57 14.94 10.69
C LEU A 116 -2.17 14.49 12.10
N GLN A 117 -2.34 15.40 13.05
CA GLN A 117 -2.37 15.17 14.49
C GLN A 117 -3.50 16.01 15.07
N ASP A 118 -4.40 15.39 15.84
CA ASP A 118 -5.49 16.07 16.55
C ASP A 118 -5.50 15.63 18.01
N ASN A 119 -4.59 16.21 18.79
CA ASN A 119 -4.28 15.76 20.15
C ASN A 119 -4.56 16.86 21.19
N GLY A 120 -5.84 17.14 21.41
CA GLY A 120 -6.29 18.23 22.29
C GLY A 120 -5.96 19.58 21.67
N ASP A 121 -5.12 20.39 22.33
CA ASP A 121 -4.69 21.68 21.78
C ASP A 121 -3.64 21.54 20.64
N PHE A 122 -3.19 20.31 20.36
CA PHE A 122 -2.20 20.02 19.33
C PHE A 122 -2.86 19.56 18.02
N GLU A 123 -3.25 20.54 17.21
CA GLU A 123 -4.03 20.35 16.00
C GLU A 123 -3.25 20.76 14.73
N LYS A 124 -2.77 19.79 13.95
CA LYS A 124 -1.88 20.01 12.80
C LYS A 124 -2.22 19.08 11.64
N GLY A 125 -2.03 19.57 10.41
CA GLY A 125 -2.18 18.80 9.19
C GLY A 125 -3.55 18.92 8.52
N TRP A 126 -3.94 17.87 7.80
CA TRP A 126 -5.20 17.82 7.05
C TRP A 126 -5.66 16.37 6.81
N VAL A 127 -6.97 16.21 6.59
CA VAL A 127 -7.56 14.94 6.14
C VAL A 127 -8.74 15.21 5.19
N LEU A 128 -8.79 14.45 4.10
CA LEU A 128 -10.03 14.22 3.36
C LEU A 128 -10.67 12.97 3.96
N GLY A 129 -11.90 13.07 4.42
CA GLY A 129 -12.53 12.01 5.19
C GLY A 129 -14.05 12.10 5.17
N TYR A 130 -14.64 11.55 6.22
CA TYR A 130 -16.06 11.65 6.52
C TYR A 130 -16.28 11.73 8.02
N ASN A 131 -17.44 12.22 8.39
CA ASN A 131 -17.93 12.20 9.75
C ASN A 131 -19.39 11.76 9.72
N ASN A 132 -19.69 10.62 10.35
CA ASN A 132 -20.96 9.93 10.20
C ASN A 132 -21.30 9.76 8.71
N ASP A 133 -22.44 10.31 8.26
CA ASP A 133 -22.97 10.18 6.91
C ASP A 133 -22.52 11.29 5.95
N LYS A 134 -21.58 12.16 6.34
CA LYS A 134 -21.13 13.28 5.49
C LYS A 134 -19.64 13.23 5.24
N PHE A 135 -19.22 13.38 3.98
CA PHE A 135 -17.82 13.64 3.67
C PHE A 135 -17.38 14.99 4.25
N ASN A 136 -16.12 15.07 4.64
CA ASN A 136 -15.52 16.29 5.18
C ASN A 136 -14.12 16.54 4.60
N PHE A 137 -13.68 17.78 4.74
CA PHE A 137 -12.29 18.16 4.52
C PHE A 137 -11.81 18.97 5.72
N VAL A 138 -10.78 18.45 6.37
CA VAL A 138 -10.23 19.00 7.61
C VAL A 138 -8.86 19.55 7.33
N LEU A 139 -8.56 20.74 7.85
CA LEU A 139 -7.27 21.40 7.61
C LEU A 139 -6.94 22.37 8.75
N SER A 140 -5.68 22.38 9.18
CA SER A 140 -5.16 23.28 10.21
C SER A 140 -4.41 24.47 9.59
N THR A 141 -4.70 25.68 10.08
CA THR A 141 -3.91 26.89 9.79
C THR A 141 -3.87 27.80 11.01
N GLY A 142 -2.70 28.36 11.31
CA GLY A 142 -2.57 29.44 12.28
C GLY A 142 -2.91 29.02 13.71
N GLY A 143 -2.73 27.75 14.04
CA GLY A 143 -2.97 27.21 15.38
C GLY A 143 -4.06 26.15 15.43
N ASP A 144 -5.20 26.36 14.78
CA ASP A 144 -6.38 25.51 14.95
C ASP A 144 -6.87 24.79 13.68
N LEU A 145 -7.51 23.65 13.92
CA LEU A 145 -8.16 22.78 12.95
C LEU A 145 -9.53 23.32 12.52
N THR A 146 -9.99 22.92 11.35
CA THR A 146 -11.37 23.19 10.90
C THR A 146 -11.93 22.04 10.11
N TYR A 147 -13.06 21.53 10.60
CA TYR A 147 -13.85 20.50 9.95
C TYR A 147 -14.87 21.13 8.99
N LEU A 148 -14.63 21.03 7.67
CA LEU A 148 -15.59 21.44 6.65
C LEU A 148 -16.41 20.24 6.18
N ASN A 149 -17.63 20.10 6.70
CA ASN A 149 -18.57 19.06 6.28
C ASN A 149 -19.29 19.42 4.96
N ALA A 150 -19.54 18.42 4.13
CA ALA A 150 -20.47 18.56 3.02
C ALA A 150 -21.90 18.81 3.52
N SER A 151 -22.68 19.58 2.74
CA SER A 151 -24.08 19.91 3.05
C SER A 151 -25.07 18.77 2.86
N ILE A 152 -24.65 17.66 2.23
CA ILE A 152 -25.50 16.50 1.95
C ILE A 152 -24.85 15.23 2.50
N PRO A 153 -25.67 14.25 2.95
CA PRO A 153 -25.15 12.94 3.29
C PRO A 153 -24.77 12.16 2.02
N TYR A 154 -23.85 11.20 2.16
CA TYR A 154 -23.58 10.20 1.13
C TYR A 154 -24.47 8.98 1.31
N GLU A 155 -24.61 8.19 0.25
CA GLU A 155 -25.31 6.90 0.32
C GLU A 155 -24.30 5.78 0.58
N ILE A 156 -24.61 4.95 1.58
CA ILE A 156 -23.76 3.82 1.98
C ILE A 156 -23.52 2.87 0.79
N GLY A 157 -22.26 2.47 0.62
CA GLY A 157 -21.79 1.55 -0.42
C GLY A 157 -21.80 2.14 -1.83
N LYS A 158 -22.15 3.42 -2.02
CA LYS A 158 -22.09 4.08 -3.33
C LYS A 158 -20.75 4.77 -3.56
N TRP A 159 -20.24 4.64 -4.78
CA TRP A 159 -19.10 5.43 -5.23
C TRP A 159 -19.43 6.91 -5.24
N ASN A 160 -18.55 7.70 -4.64
CA ASN A 160 -18.56 9.13 -4.66
C ASN A 160 -17.19 9.65 -5.09
N HIS A 161 -17.21 10.65 -5.96
CA HIS A 161 -16.05 11.47 -6.25
C HIS A 161 -15.99 12.59 -5.22
N VAL A 162 -15.00 12.54 -4.33
CA VAL A 162 -14.87 13.44 -3.18
C VAL A 162 -13.60 14.26 -3.36
N VAL A 163 -13.74 15.59 -3.30
CA VAL A 163 -12.61 16.51 -3.49
C VAL A 163 -12.62 17.60 -2.43
N GLY A 164 -11.53 17.70 -1.67
CA GLY A 164 -11.24 18.83 -0.78
C GLY A 164 -10.22 19.76 -1.42
N THR A 165 -10.48 21.07 -1.44
CA THR A 165 -9.53 22.08 -1.96
C THR A 165 -9.29 23.17 -0.94
N TYR A 166 -8.05 23.67 -0.86
CA TYR A 166 -7.72 24.89 -0.14
C TYR A 166 -6.76 25.75 -0.96
N ASP A 167 -7.12 27.03 -1.15
CA ASP A 167 -6.40 27.98 -2.01
C ASP A 167 -5.45 28.93 -1.26
N GLY A 168 -5.25 28.70 0.05
CA GLY A 168 -4.53 29.59 0.96
C GLY A 168 -5.43 30.60 1.68
N SER A 169 -6.71 30.66 1.31
CA SER A 169 -7.69 31.58 1.89
C SER A 169 -9.10 31.01 2.07
N ARG A 170 -9.44 29.95 1.34
CA ARG A 170 -10.77 29.35 1.35
C ARG A 170 -10.67 27.84 1.15
N MET A 171 -11.32 27.11 2.06
CA MET A 171 -11.57 25.68 1.95
C MET A 171 -12.85 25.44 1.16
N ARG A 172 -12.90 24.38 0.36
CA ARG A 172 -14.11 23.89 -0.32
C ARG A 172 -14.13 22.37 -0.34
N ILE A 173 -15.32 21.80 -0.30
CA ILE A 173 -15.55 20.37 -0.52
C ILE A 173 -16.54 20.17 -1.66
N TYR A 174 -16.22 19.24 -2.56
CA TYR A 174 -17.03 18.89 -3.72
C TYR A 174 -17.37 17.42 -3.68
N ILE A 175 -18.64 17.09 -3.92
CA ILE A 175 -19.14 15.73 -4.06
C ILE A 175 -19.72 15.58 -5.45
N ASN A 176 -19.24 14.59 -6.21
CA ASN A 176 -19.69 14.28 -7.57
C ASN A 176 -19.66 15.52 -8.48
N GLY A 177 -18.53 16.25 -8.46
CA GLY A 177 -18.32 17.43 -9.30
C GLY A 177 -19.09 18.70 -8.91
N THR A 178 -19.75 18.72 -7.75
CA THR A 178 -20.56 19.85 -7.27
C THR A 178 -20.07 20.33 -5.90
N GLU A 179 -19.87 21.63 -5.71
CA GLU A 179 -19.49 22.18 -4.41
C GLU A 179 -20.61 21.92 -3.39
N ARG A 180 -20.27 21.31 -2.26
CA ARG A 180 -21.19 20.99 -1.17
C ARG A 180 -20.85 21.69 0.14
N GLY A 181 -19.76 22.43 0.21
CA GLY A 181 -19.42 23.26 1.36
C GLY A 181 -18.21 24.14 1.06
N ASN A 182 -18.13 25.28 1.75
CA ASN A 182 -16.96 26.14 1.75
C ASN A 182 -16.79 26.85 3.10
N SER A 183 -15.57 27.28 3.40
CA SER A 183 -15.26 28.10 4.57
C SER A 183 -14.11 29.06 4.29
N THR A 184 -14.16 30.26 4.86
CA THR A 184 -13.07 31.27 4.85
C THR A 184 -12.51 31.54 6.25
N SER A 185 -12.79 30.67 7.22
CA SER A 185 -12.30 30.81 8.60
C SER A 185 -10.78 30.61 8.71
N ARG A 186 -10.20 29.84 7.78
CA ARG A 186 -8.77 29.49 7.74
C ARG A 186 -8.06 30.20 6.60
N ARG A 187 -6.83 30.66 6.86
CA ARG A 187 -5.99 31.42 5.91
C ARG A 187 -4.51 31.19 6.22
N GLY A 188 -3.67 31.31 5.19
CA GLY A 188 -2.23 31.16 5.33
C GLY A 188 -1.74 29.75 5.03
N ALA A 189 -0.53 29.44 5.50
CA ALA A 189 0.09 28.13 5.32
C ALA A 189 -0.65 27.05 6.11
N ILE A 190 -0.59 25.82 5.61
CA ILE A 190 -1.06 24.63 6.30
C ILE A 190 -0.05 24.34 7.40
N ASP A 191 -0.54 24.22 8.62
CA ASP A 191 0.31 23.84 9.74
C ASP A 191 0.56 22.33 9.68
N TYR A 192 1.81 21.90 9.84
CA TYR A 192 2.18 20.48 9.90
C TYR A 192 2.93 20.16 11.18
N SER A 193 2.86 18.90 11.58
CA SER A 193 3.70 18.25 12.57
C SER A 193 4.18 16.91 12.01
N PRO A 194 5.18 16.28 12.64
CA PRO A 194 5.41 14.86 12.40
C PRO A 194 4.12 14.06 12.60
N ALA A 195 3.71 13.38 11.55
CA ALA A 195 2.51 12.57 11.48
C ALA A 195 2.71 11.48 10.42
N ALA A 196 1.99 10.37 10.53
CA ALA A 196 1.94 9.41 9.45
C ALA A 196 1.14 9.98 8.28
N PHE A 197 1.56 9.70 7.05
CA PHE A 197 0.79 10.03 5.85
C PHE A 197 0.12 8.75 5.35
N VAL A 198 -1.20 8.72 5.33
CA VAL A 198 -1.97 7.48 5.15
C VAL A 198 -3.18 7.62 4.22
N ILE A 199 -3.62 6.51 3.63
CA ILE A 199 -4.88 6.35 2.89
C ILE A 199 -5.73 5.29 3.60
N GLY A 200 -7.04 5.55 3.71
CA GLY A 200 -8.05 4.62 4.22
C GLY A 200 -8.09 4.51 5.75
N THR A 201 -7.52 5.47 6.46
CA THR A 201 -7.69 5.63 7.89
C THR A 201 -7.50 7.08 8.28
N TYR A 202 -8.18 7.53 9.34
CA TYR A 202 -7.77 8.70 10.11
C TYR A 202 -6.81 8.19 11.17
N LEU A 203 -5.58 8.70 11.17
CA LEU A 203 -4.53 8.20 12.06
C LEU A 203 -3.73 9.36 12.61
N ASP A 204 -3.68 9.43 13.94
CA ASP A 204 -2.71 10.23 14.68
C ASP A 204 -2.01 9.37 15.76
N ASP A 205 -1.41 9.99 16.77
CA ASP A 205 -0.61 9.29 17.77
C ASP A 205 -1.41 8.38 18.72
N ASN A 206 -2.70 8.62 18.93
CA ASN A 206 -3.53 7.89 19.90
C ASN A 206 -4.89 7.45 19.34
N GLU A 207 -5.26 7.89 18.14
CA GLU A 207 -6.51 7.58 17.48
C GLU A 207 -6.29 6.95 16.11
N SER A 208 -7.12 5.94 15.80
CA SER A 208 -7.14 5.26 14.52
C SER A 208 -8.57 4.89 14.16
N TYR A 209 -9.14 5.59 13.17
CA TYR A 209 -10.47 5.33 12.63
C TYR A 209 -10.37 4.83 11.18
N PRO A 210 -10.17 3.50 11.01
CA PRO A 210 -10.01 2.87 9.70
C PRO A 210 -11.31 2.93 8.89
N LEU A 211 -11.18 3.10 7.57
CA LEU A 211 -12.30 3.02 6.64
C LEU A 211 -12.82 1.57 6.54
N GLU A 212 -14.13 1.38 6.64
CA GLU A 212 -14.79 0.19 6.07
C GLU A 212 -15.41 0.57 4.71
N GLY A 213 -14.82 0.09 3.62
CA GLY A 213 -15.23 0.53 2.29
C GLY A 213 -14.21 0.25 1.20
N PHE A 214 -14.27 1.05 0.14
CA PHE A 214 -13.43 0.89 -1.05
C PHE A 214 -12.84 2.22 -1.47
N ILE A 215 -11.57 2.21 -1.86
CA ILE A 215 -10.93 3.33 -2.56
C ILE A 215 -10.36 2.80 -3.87
N SER A 216 -10.74 3.43 -4.97
CA SER A 216 -10.26 3.06 -6.31
C SER A 216 -9.05 3.87 -6.72
N GLU A 217 -9.06 5.17 -6.38
CA GLU A 217 -8.01 6.08 -6.78
C GLU A 217 -7.94 7.29 -5.84
N VAL A 218 -6.72 7.75 -5.59
CA VAL A 218 -6.42 8.96 -4.82
C VAL A 218 -5.41 9.82 -5.58
N ARG A 219 -5.63 11.14 -5.57
CA ARG A 219 -4.71 12.13 -6.13
C ARG A 219 -4.49 13.28 -5.18
N LEU A 220 -3.26 13.77 -5.15
CA LEU A 220 -2.84 14.95 -4.40
C LEU A 220 -2.31 16.01 -5.35
N TYR A 221 -2.67 17.27 -5.13
CA TYR A 221 -2.17 18.42 -5.87
C TYR A 221 -1.63 19.47 -4.89
N ASP A 222 -0.57 20.17 -5.29
CA ASP A 222 0.01 21.33 -4.59
C ASP A 222 -0.67 22.66 -4.94
N ARG A 223 -1.87 22.58 -5.52
CA ARG A 223 -2.72 23.71 -5.90
C ARG A 223 -4.18 23.42 -5.61
N ALA A 224 -4.99 24.46 -5.50
CA ALA A 224 -6.44 24.33 -5.50
C ALA A 224 -6.96 24.15 -6.94
N LEU A 225 -7.60 23.02 -7.23
CA LEU A 225 -8.34 22.84 -8.48
C LEU A 225 -9.56 23.76 -8.50
N SER A 226 -9.90 24.29 -9.66
CA SER A 226 -11.15 25.03 -9.86
C SER A 226 -12.36 24.07 -9.88
N GLY A 227 -13.54 24.59 -9.52
CA GLY A 227 -14.77 23.80 -9.61
C GLY A 227 -15.07 23.28 -11.02
N GLN A 228 -14.64 23.98 -12.07
CA GLN A 228 -14.78 23.53 -13.45
C GLN A 228 -13.84 22.35 -13.76
N GLU A 229 -12.59 22.41 -13.32
CA GLU A 229 -11.65 21.27 -13.45
C GLU A 229 -12.22 20.04 -12.74
N ILE A 230 -12.68 20.18 -11.50
CA ILE A 230 -13.24 19.09 -10.71
C ILE A 230 -14.48 18.48 -11.40
N ARG A 231 -15.40 19.32 -11.89
CA ARG A 231 -16.58 18.85 -12.63
C ARG A 231 -16.19 18.10 -13.91
N ASN A 232 -15.20 18.59 -14.65
CA ASN A 232 -14.72 17.93 -15.87
C ASN A 232 -14.12 16.56 -15.55
N ARG A 233 -13.37 16.44 -14.45
CA ARG A 233 -12.77 15.18 -13.99
C ARG A 233 -13.83 14.16 -13.57
N TYR A 234 -14.82 14.60 -12.79
CA TYR A 234 -15.99 13.77 -12.43
C TYR A 234 -16.69 13.25 -13.69
N ASN A 235 -17.05 14.13 -14.62
CA ASN A 235 -17.78 13.74 -15.83
C ASN A 235 -17.00 12.77 -16.73
N ARG A 236 -15.66 12.85 -16.74
CA ARG A 236 -14.80 11.96 -17.51
C ARG A 236 -14.77 10.54 -16.93
N THR A 237 -14.82 10.41 -15.60
CA THR A 237 -14.55 9.13 -14.91
C THR A 237 -15.80 8.47 -14.35
N ARG A 238 -16.89 9.19 -14.10
CA ARG A 238 -18.12 8.64 -13.49
C ARG A 238 -18.70 7.41 -14.17
N GLY A 239 -18.40 7.22 -15.46
CA GLY A 239 -18.83 6.04 -16.23
C GLY A 239 -18.32 4.72 -15.64
N ASP A 240 -17.14 4.75 -15.02
CA ASP A 240 -16.46 3.58 -14.47
C ASP A 240 -17.01 3.18 -13.08
N TYR A 241 -17.77 4.07 -12.44
CA TYR A 241 -18.22 3.98 -11.04
C TYR A 241 -19.73 3.78 -10.90
N ASN A 242 -20.38 3.19 -11.91
CA ASN A 242 -21.83 2.97 -11.93
C ASN A 242 -22.29 1.69 -11.21
N THR A 243 -21.36 0.88 -10.71
CA THR A 243 -21.61 -0.39 -10.03
C THR A 243 -21.40 -0.23 -8.53
N LEU A 244 -22.21 -0.89 -7.71
CA LEU A 244 -21.96 -0.97 -6.27
C LEU A 244 -20.86 -2.00 -6.03
N PRO A 245 -19.72 -1.62 -5.42
CA PRO A 245 -18.71 -2.57 -5.04
C PRO A 245 -19.25 -3.46 -3.91
N LYS A 246 -18.82 -4.71 -3.87
CA LYS A 246 -19.18 -5.68 -2.83
C LYS A 246 -17.92 -6.14 -2.13
N PRO A 247 -17.98 -6.35 -0.80
CA PRO A 247 -16.85 -6.92 -0.08
C PRO A 247 -16.43 -8.23 -0.76
N PRO A 248 -15.14 -8.43 -1.04
CA PRO A 248 -14.68 -9.65 -1.67
C PRO A 248 -14.91 -10.83 -0.71
N ASP A 249 -15.33 -11.96 -1.25
CA ASP A 249 -15.36 -13.21 -0.48
C ASP A 249 -13.92 -13.54 -0.02
N LEU A 250 -13.78 -13.99 1.22
CA LEU A 250 -12.51 -14.45 1.76
C LEU A 250 -12.12 -15.79 1.11
N ILE A 251 -11.61 -15.75 -0.11
CA ILE A 251 -11.10 -16.94 -0.79
C ILE A 251 -9.73 -17.26 -0.18
N THR A 252 -9.63 -18.39 0.52
CA THR A 252 -8.34 -18.97 0.90
C THR A 252 -7.64 -19.49 -0.35
N ASN A 253 -6.32 -19.31 -0.46
CA ASN A 253 -5.57 -19.78 -1.62
C ASN A 253 -5.68 -21.31 -1.73
N GLN A 254 -6.50 -21.79 -2.66
CA GLN A 254 -6.82 -23.21 -2.84
C GLN A 254 -5.63 -24.01 -3.37
N GLU A 255 -4.60 -23.36 -3.90
CA GLU A 255 -3.43 -24.04 -4.46
C GLU A 255 -2.42 -24.45 -3.39
N LEU A 256 -2.52 -23.95 -2.15
CA LEU A 256 -1.66 -24.38 -1.05
C LEU A 256 -2.32 -25.45 -0.19
N LYS A 257 -1.61 -26.56 -0.07
CA LYS A 257 -1.95 -27.67 0.82
C LYS A 257 -1.34 -27.50 2.20
N ALA A 258 -0.13 -26.94 2.30
CA ALA A 258 0.57 -26.71 3.55
C ALA A 258 1.57 -25.55 3.45
N GLY A 259 1.85 -24.91 4.59
CA GLY A 259 2.77 -23.79 4.71
C GLY A 259 2.20 -22.46 4.19
N PRO A 260 3.06 -21.46 3.94
CA PRO A 260 4.52 -21.55 4.04
C PRO A 260 5.04 -21.57 5.48
N TYR A 261 6.16 -22.27 5.69
CA TYR A 261 6.86 -22.38 6.97
C TYR A 261 8.27 -21.81 6.84
N LEU A 262 8.61 -20.85 7.68
CA LEU A 262 9.95 -20.28 7.80
C LEU A 262 10.73 -21.01 8.90
N GLU A 263 11.97 -21.40 8.59
CA GLU A 263 12.91 -21.97 9.55
C GLU A 263 14.28 -21.31 9.38
N PHE A 264 14.85 -20.79 10.46
CA PHE A 264 16.25 -20.33 10.49
C PHE A 264 17.15 -21.52 10.79
N THR A 265 17.92 -21.96 9.79
CA THR A 265 18.74 -23.18 9.87
C THR A 265 20.18 -22.92 10.32
N SER A 266 20.64 -21.67 10.23
CA SER A 266 21.92 -21.18 10.75
C SER A 266 21.83 -19.66 10.97
N LEU A 267 22.86 -19.06 11.55
CA LEU A 267 22.91 -17.61 11.82
C LEU A 267 22.76 -16.75 10.55
N ASP A 268 23.07 -17.31 9.39
CA ASP A 268 23.11 -16.62 8.10
C ASP A 268 22.18 -17.25 7.04
N LYS A 269 21.33 -18.20 7.43
CA LYS A 269 20.49 -18.95 6.49
C LYS A 269 19.10 -19.22 7.04
N ALA A 270 18.09 -18.90 6.24
CA ALA A 270 16.73 -19.34 6.44
C ALA A 270 16.22 -20.19 5.26
N VAL A 271 15.27 -21.05 5.53
CA VAL A 271 14.60 -21.88 4.54
C VAL A 271 13.09 -21.69 4.67
N VAL A 272 12.44 -21.43 3.55
CA VAL A 272 10.98 -21.37 3.45
C VAL A 272 10.48 -22.61 2.71
N ARG A 273 9.52 -23.33 3.30
CA ARG A 273 8.94 -24.56 2.73
C ARG A 273 7.43 -24.46 2.59
N TRP A 274 6.89 -24.97 1.49
CA TRP A 274 5.45 -25.05 1.26
C TRP A 274 5.09 -26.23 0.36
N GLU A 275 3.82 -26.65 0.43
CA GLU A 275 3.26 -27.69 -0.44
C GLU A 275 2.06 -27.15 -1.23
N THR A 276 2.08 -27.37 -2.54
CA THR A 276 0.98 -27.06 -3.45
C THR A 276 0.12 -28.29 -3.72
N VAL A 277 -1.17 -28.09 -4.02
CA VAL A 277 -2.12 -29.18 -4.30
C VAL A 277 -1.73 -29.96 -5.58
N ARG A 278 -1.10 -29.28 -6.54
CA ARG A 278 -0.68 -29.85 -7.83
C ARG A 278 0.72 -29.38 -8.25
N PRO A 279 1.45 -30.14 -9.09
CA PRO A 279 2.80 -29.75 -9.52
C PRO A 279 2.79 -28.47 -10.38
N MET A 280 3.48 -27.43 -9.92
CA MET A 280 3.52 -26.12 -10.58
C MET A 280 4.78 -25.33 -10.20
N PRO A 281 5.23 -24.37 -11.03
CA PRO A 281 6.25 -23.42 -10.60
C PRO A 281 5.68 -22.50 -9.51
N THR A 282 6.55 -22.00 -8.65
CA THR A 282 6.19 -21.10 -7.55
C THR A 282 7.26 -20.04 -7.35
N LEU A 283 6.93 -19.01 -6.56
CA LEU A 283 7.82 -17.90 -6.26
C LEU A 283 7.88 -17.66 -4.76
N LEU A 284 9.04 -17.26 -4.26
CA LEU A 284 9.19 -16.67 -2.93
C LEU A 284 9.58 -15.20 -3.09
N ALA A 285 8.86 -14.32 -2.42
CA ALA A 285 9.28 -12.95 -2.16
C ALA A 285 9.71 -12.84 -0.70
N TYR A 286 10.80 -12.11 -0.43
CA TYR A 286 11.33 -11.98 0.94
C TYR A 286 12.12 -10.69 1.15
N GLY A 287 12.41 -10.36 2.41
CA GLY A 287 13.33 -9.30 2.80
C GLY A 287 13.11 -8.83 4.23
N THR A 288 14.00 -7.99 4.74
CA THR A 288 13.84 -7.32 6.05
C THR A 288 12.87 -6.14 5.99
N ASN A 289 12.43 -5.77 4.79
CA ASN A 289 11.42 -4.73 4.58
C ASN A 289 10.10 -5.36 4.08
N PRO A 290 8.94 -4.95 4.62
CA PRO A 290 7.63 -5.52 4.28
C PRO A 290 7.18 -5.24 2.83
N THR A 291 7.88 -4.38 2.08
CA THR A 291 7.67 -4.20 0.63
C THR A 291 8.07 -5.43 -0.19
N LEU A 292 8.85 -6.36 0.40
CA LEU A 292 9.25 -7.62 -0.19
C LEU A 292 9.77 -7.44 -1.62
N LYS A 293 11.01 -6.98 -1.81
CA LYS A 293 11.59 -6.74 -3.16
C LYS A 293 12.43 -7.87 -3.71
N ASN A 294 13.00 -8.73 -2.85
CA ASN A 294 13.80 -9.87 -3.32
C ASN A 294 12.87 -10.98 -3.80
N ARG A 295 13.26 -11.70 -4.87
CA ARG A 295 12.48 -12.79 -5.48
C ARG A 295 13.36 -14.01 -5.72
N ILE A 296 12.80 -15.18 -5.45
CA ILE A 296 13.35 -16.48 -5.87
C ILE A 296 12.26 -17.18 -6.67
N THR A 297 12.55 -17.55 -7.92
CA THR A 297 11.62 -18.29 -8.76
C THR A 297 12.01 -19.77 -8.81
N LEU A 298 11.09 -20.64 -8.43
CA LEU A 298 11.22 -22.09 -8.49
C LEU A 298 10.50 -22.59 -9.75
N GLN A 299 11.27 -22.79 -10.82
CA GLN A 299 10.74 -23.16 -12.15
C GLN A 299 10.26 -24.62 -12.24
N ASN A 300 10.78 -25.49 -11.37
CA ASN A 300 10.46 -26.90 -11.39
C ASN A 300 8.99 -27.13 -10.99
N ARG A 301 8.29 -27.96 -11.77
CA ARG A 301 6.90 -28.32 -11.49
C ARG A 301 6.84 -29.44 -10.46
N THR A 302 6.95 -29.09 -9.18
CA THR A 302 6.83 -30.02 -8.05
C THR A 302 5.67 -29.62 -7.15
N ARG A 303 5.26 -30.52 -6.24
CA ARG A 303 4.29 -30.18 -5.18
C ARG A 303 4.97 -29.59 -3.96
N GLN A 304 6.11 -30.16 -3.59
CA GLN A 304 6.95 -29.68 -2.49
C GLN A 304 7.93 -28.65 -3.01
N HIS A 305 8.01 -27.54 -2.30
CA HIS A 305 8.83 -26.39 -2.65
C HIS A 305 9.70 -26.02 -1.46
N GLU A 306 10.95 -25.68 -1.75
CA GLU A 306 11.92 -25.18 -0.78
C GLU A 306 12.70 -24.04 -1.42
N ALA A 307 12.78 -22.90 -0.72
CA ALA A 307 13.61 -21.77 -1.12
C ALA A 307 14.52 -21.36 0.02
N ILE A 308 15.79 -21.12 -0.31
CA ILE A 308 16.84 -20.75 0.63
C ILE A 308 17.06 -19.24 0.57
N ILE A 309 16.99 -18.59 1.73
CA ILE A 309 17.41 -17.21 1.94
C ILE A 309 18.81 -17.27 2.56
N SER A 310 19.80 -16.79 1.81
CA SER A 310 21.19 -16.67 2.28
C SER A 310 21.49 -15.27 2.80
N ASN A 311 22.55 -15.14 3.61
CA ASN A 311 22.99 -13.88 4.23
C ASN A 311 21.90 -13.26 5.11
N VAL A 312 21.25 -14.11 5.91
CA VAL A 312 20.34 -13.65 6.96
C VAL A 312 21.12 -12.81 7.97
N LEU A 313 20.57 -11.66 8.32
CA LEU A 313 21.14 -10.77 9.33
C LEU A 313 20.57 -11.15 10.72
N PRO A 314 21.41 -11.31 11.75
CA PRO A 314 20.96 -11.53 13.13
C PRO A 314 20.16 -10.33 13.68
N GLY A 315 19.23 -10.58 14.60
CA GLY A 315 18.36 -9.54 15.18
C GLY A 315 17.30 -8.95 14.25
N GLU A 316 17.18 -9.43 13.00
CA GLU A 316 16.28 -8.84 12.01
C GLU A 316 14.97 -9.62 11.87
N THR A 317 13.90 -8.89 11.57
CA THR A 317 12.63 -9.50 11.15
C THR A 317 12.65 -9.74 9.66
N TYR A 318 12.47 -10.99 9.24
CA TYR A 318 12.32 -11.34 7.83
C TYR A 318 10.85 -11.51 7.48
N HIS A 319 10.40 -10.73 6.51
CA HIS A 319 9.09 -10.88 5.88
C HIS A 319 9.22 -11.79 4.66
N TYR A 320 8.16 -12.56 4.37
CA TYR A 320 8.09 -13.40 3.18
C TYR A 320 6.66 -13.61 2.70
N SER A 321 6.50 -13.88 1.41
CA SER A 321 5.24 -14.31 0.80
C SER A 321 5.53 -15.30 -0.32
N VAL A 322 4.65 -16.30 -0.45
CA VAL A 322 4.71 -17.28 -1.55
C VAL A 322 3.73 -16.87 -2.64
N GLY A 323 4.21 -16.92 -3.88
CA GLY A 323 3.44 -16.68 -5.09
C GLY A 323 3.19 -17.99 -5.84
N VAL A 324 1.95 -18.20 -6.27
CA VAL A 324 1.57 -19.29 -7.19
C VAL A 324 1.16 -18.69 -8.53
N GLU A 325 1.61 -19.28 -9.63
CA GLU A 325 1.20 -18.85 -10.96
C GLU A 325 -0.15 -19.48 -11.35
N GLN A 326 -1.15 -18.63 -11.59
CA GLN A 326 -2.48 -19.03 -12.02
C GLN A 326 -2.96 -18.09 -13.12
N ASP A 327 -3.41 -18.65 -14.25
CA ASP A 327 -4.00 -17.92 -15.37
C ASP A 327 -3.13 -16.76 -15.91
N GLY A 328 -1.79 -16.93 -15.87
CA GLY A 328 -0.83 -15.92 -16.34
C GLY A 328 -0.57 -14.78 -15.35
N GLN A 329 -1.12 -14.85 -14.14
CA GLN A 329 -0.84 -13.93 -13.04
C GLN A 329 -0.23 -14.66 -11.85
N THR A 330 0.57 -13.95 -11.05
CA THR A 330 1.06 -14.48 -9.77
C THR A 330 0.10 -14.09 -8.67
N GLN A 331 -0.54 -15.09 -8.06
CA GLN A 331 -1.31 -14.90 -6.84
C GLN A 331 -0.38 -15.03 -5.63
N TRP A 332 -0.12 -13.91 -4.97
CA TRP A 332 0.66 -13.86 -3.73
C TRP A 332 -0.23 -14.14 -2.52
N LEU A 333 0.30 -14.89 -1.56
CA LEU A 333 -0.31 -15.00 -0.25
C LEU A 333 -0.18 -13.72 0.56
N ALA A 334 -1.03 -13.63 1.59
CA ALA A 334 -0.78 -12.72 2.70
C ALA A 334 0.65 -12.95 3.23
N PRO A 335 1.48 -11.91 3.33
CA PRO A 335 2.81 -12.04 3.88
C PRO A 335 2.79 -12.52 5.32
N ALA A 336 3.85 -13.22 5.69
CA ALA A 336 4.16 -13.60 7.07
C ALA A 336 5.57 -13.09 7.44
N SER A 337 5.90 -13.13 8.72
CA SER A 337 7.22 -12.75 9.22
C SER A 337 7.74 -13.69 10.30
N GLY A 338 9.04 -13.64 10.52
CA GLY A 338 9.70 -14.27 11.66
C GLY A 338 11.03 -13.59 11.96
N GLU A 339 11.41 -13.56 13.24
CA GLU A 339 12.65 -12.95 13.69
C GLU A 339 13.79 -13.98 13.67
N SER A 340 14.95 -13.57 13.17
CA SER A 340 16.13 -14.45 13.06
C SER A 340 16.66 -14.95 14.40
N ASP A 341 16.30 -14.28 15.49
CA ASP A 341 16.74 -14.62 16.85
C ASP A 341 16.02 -15.84 17.43
N PHE A 342 14.89 -16.26 16.84
CA PHE A 342 14.26 -17.55 17.13
C PHE A 342 15.02 -18.73 16.49
N ASN A 343 16.30 -18.54 16.18
CA ASN A 343 17.18 -19.62 15.78
C ASN A 343 17.60 -20.44 17.01
N TYR A 344 16.89 -21.53 17.29
CA TYR A 344 17.22 -22.48 18.36
C TYR A 344 18.43 -23.38 18.02
N SER A 345 19.11 -23.16 16.90
CA SER A 345 20.35 -23.87 16.57
C SER A 345 21.42 -23.52 17.59
N ARG A 346 21.94 -24.53 18.31
CA ARG A 346 23.10 -24.31 19.18
C ARG A 346 24.25 -23.76 18.33
N PRO A 347 24.94 -22.69 18.76
CA PRO A 347 26.17 -22.26 18.11
C PRO A 347 27.12 -23.44 17.97
N ASP A 348 27.78 -23.56 16.82
CA ASP A 348 28.85 -24.54 16.67
C ASP A 348 30.04 -24.08 17.55
N ILE A 349 30.22 -24.77 18.68
CA ILE A 349 31.28 -24.50 19.64
C ILE A 349 32.43 -25.50 19.49
N SER A 350 32.51 -26.25 18.39
CA SER A 350 33.59 -27.21 18.15
C SER A 350 34.99 -26.58 18.29
N ASP A 351 35.10 -25.30 17.90
CA ASP A 351 36.36 -24.56 17.83
C ASP A 351 36.56 -23.61 19.02
N VAL A 352 35.60 -23.54 19.95
CA VAL A 352 35.73 -22.72 21.15
C VAL A 352 36.58 -23.48 22.17
N GLN A 353 37.80 -22.98 22.39
CA GLN A 353 38.66 -23.50 23.46
C GLN A 353 37.99 -23.25 24.82
N SER A 354 37.75 -24.34 25.57
CA SER A 354 37.23 -24.25 26.93
C SER A 354 38.12 -23.32 27.78
N PRO A 355 37.55 -22.31 28.47
CA PRO A 355 38.31 -21.46 29.38
C PRO A 355 38.72 -22.19 30.67
N TYR A 356 38.19 -23.39 30.90
CA TYR A 356 38.52 -24.25 32.02
C TYR A 356 39.68 -25.18 31.65
N ALA A 357 40.60 -25.38 32.60
CA ALA A 357 41.66 -26.36 32.48
C ALA A 357 41.08 -27.77 32.27
N GLU A 358 41.75 -28.58 31.45
CA GLU A 358 41.45 -30.00 31.20
C GLU A 358 41.82 -30.86 32.43
N ASP A 359 41.15 -30.60 33.55
CA ASP A 359 41.30 -31.35 34.79
C ASP A 359 40.36 -32.56 34.84
N ASP A 360 40.54 -33.39 35.88
CA ASP A 360 39.72 -34.59 36.08
C ASP A 360 38.23 -34.28 36.27
N LEU A 361 37.89 -33.07 36.73
CA LEU A 361 36.51 -32.64 36.94
C LEU A 361 35.85 -32.29 35.61
N MET A 362 36.57 -31.60 34.73
CA MET A 362 36.12 -31.25 33.38
C MET A 362 35.93 -32.49 32.52
N ARG A 363 36.85 -33.47 32.58
CA ARG A 363 36.69 -34.77 31.91
C ARG A 363 35.47 -35.55 32.39
N LYS A 364 35.20 -35.57 33.71
CA LYS A 364 33.98 -36.20 34.25
C LYS A 364 32.71 -35.48 33.82
N SER A 365 32.73 -34.16 33.77
CA SER A 365 31.58 -33.34 33.37
C SER A 365 31.25 -33.54 31.90
N ARG A 366 32.27 -33.65 31.04
CA ARG A 366 32.13 -33.98 29.61
C ARG A 366 31.55 -35.38 29.40
N ALA A 367 32.11 -36.39 30.08
CA ALA A 367 31.60 -37.76 30.01
C ALA A 367 30.15 -37.89 30.51
N ALA A 368 29.78 -37.12 31.55
CA ALA A 368 28.40 -37.07 32.02
C ALA A 368 27.45 -36.38 31.02
N ALA A 369 27.89 -35.30 30.38
CA ALA A 369 27.11 -34.60 29.37
C ALA A 369 26.91 -35.44 28.09
N GLU A 370 27.94 -36.19 27.67
CA GLU A 370 27.88 -37.13 26.54
C GLU A 370 26.97 -38.34 26.81
N ALA A 371 26.77 -38.72 28.07
CA ALA A 371 25.86 -39.80 28.47
C ALA A 371 24.39 -39.36 28.60
N ILE A 372 24.12 -38.05 28.56
CA ILE A 372 22.79 -37.45 28.68
C ILE A 372 22.22 -37.05 27.30
N LEU A 373 23.08 -36.87 26.30
CA LEU A 373 22.74 -36.75 24.88
C LEU A 373 22.48 -38.13 24.27
#